data_AF-A0A9P5Q6Y2-F1
#
_entry.id   AF-A0A9P5Q6Y2-F1
#
_cell.length_a   1.000
_cell.length_b   1.000
_cell.length_c   1.000
_cell.angle_alpha   90.00
_cell.angle_beta   90.00
_cell.angle_gamma   90.00
#
_symmetry.space_group_name_H-M   'P 1'
#
loop_
_entity.id
_entity.type
_entity.pdbx_description
1 polymer ?
#
loop_
_entity_poly.entity_id
_entity_poly.type
_entity_poly.pdbx_seq_one_letter_code
_entity_poly.pdbx_strand_id
1 'polypeptide(L)'
;VPHFLSTAVESTFRQWRSTIRSDDDIVDAIKSMTNDTRVIPNRVAGRVYTPKEAGYDPGCSSLNVVLNFGIEDFLNPYIPLSTGGCASIILIQSIRFNPIYSDMKITNVTKDRWSITTPHSGIYNNELYEFDSSSIVAYSDQLFSVKGADGYSSVESSTNGIIREPSTRILKHELTTQEVVVMAMTDVRFTASSVGEFSNASKAVFGPTDDLFQAMELSINKNRSMTYEGAYFAELSVNGSDFNALTCYSAISVLQGNTTVLVCSFIHFQMIVTKPLPMDPVLMEARNGRSMEYYIFPTMMMSFDYIPDNINGILQPIPLDFFKHTTSAATKYIASVGQNQYLDWGVGLFYVLFDTTDTQSGFEIPGWLEIAVLGIMALCLCLWIAT
;
A
#
# COMPACT_ATOMS: atom_id res chain seq x y z
N VAL A 1 5.31 -7.31 28.56
CA VAL A 1 5.68 -8.71 28.23
C VAL A 1 5.67 -8.81 26.72
N PRO A 2 6.74 -9.30 26.07
CA PRO A 2 6.76 -9.47 24.62
C PRO A 2 5.83 -10.62 24.22
N HIS A 3 5.14 -10.46 23.09
CA HIS A 3 4.28 -11.50 22.53
C HIS A 3 4.81 -11.90 21.15
N PHE A 4 4.86 -13.20 20.85
CA PHE A 4 5.56 -13.76 19.70
C PHE A 4 4.64 -14.55 18.78
N LEU A 5 4.58 -14.22 17.50
CA LEU A 5 3.77 -14.93 16.50
C LEU A 5 4.69 -15.77 15.60
N SER A 6 4.35 -17.05 15.37
CA SER A 6 5.13 -17.98 14.53
C SER A 6 4.48 -18.24 13.18
N THR A 7 5.29 -18.26 12.10
CA THR A 7 4.85 -18.44 10.71
C THR A 7 5.53 -19.60 9.99
N ALA A 8 4.80 -20.10 9.00
CA ALA A 8 5.31 -20.85 7.88
C ALA A 8 5.29 -19.96 6.62
N VAL A 9 6.04 -20.39 5.61
CA VAL A 9 6.50 -19.79 4.33
C VAL A 9 5.46 -19.03 3.45
N GLU A 10 4.23 -18.75 3.89
CA GLU A 10 3.33 -17.84 3.15
C GLU A 10 3.82 -16.38 3.31
N SER A 11 4.00 -15.68 2.18
CA SER A 11 4.57 -14.33 2.04
C SER A 11 3.71 -13.18 2.61
N THR A 12 2.64 -13.52 3.35
CA THR A 12 1.70 -12.58 3.98
C THR A 12 1.10 -13.26 5.22
N PHE A 13 1.03 -12.57 6.37
CA PHE A 13 0.17 -13.02 7.47
C PHE A 13 -1.28 -12.87 6.99
N ARG A 14 -2.06 -13.96 6.83
CA ARG A 14 -3.50 -13.85 6.46
C ARG A 14 -4.28 -12.93 7.41
N GLN A 15 -3.85 -12.89 8.66
CA GLN A 15 -4.40 -12.03 9.71
C GLN A 15 -4.10 -10.55 9.49
N TRP A 16 -3.09 -10.23 8.67
CA TRP A 16 -2.67 -8.85 8.40
C TRP A 16 -3.03 -8.41 6.98
N ARG A 17 -4.17 -8.95 6.55
CA ARG A 17 -4.96 -8.43 5.47
C ARG A 17 -6.25 -7.91 6.08
N SER A 18 -6.59 -6.67 5.77
CA SER A 18 -7.89 -6.08 6.14
C SER A 18 -8.53 -5.41 4.95
N THR A 19 -9.81 -5.11 5.08
CA THR A 19 -10.58 -4.34 4.11
C THR A 19 -10.90 -2.98 4.71
N ILE A 20 -10.76 -1.92 3.91
CA ILE A 20 -10.97 -0.52 4.32
C ILE A 20 -11.98 0.12 3.37
N ARG A 21 -12.89 0.94 3.89
CA ARG A 21 -13.80 1.80 3.13
C ARG A 21 -13.30 3.23 3.08
N SER A 22 -13.91 4.04 2.22
CA SER A 22 -13.47 5.41 1.95
C SER A 22 -13.54 6.37 3.17
N ASP A 23 -14.25 5.97 4.23
CA ASP A 23 -14.42 6.70 5.49
C ASP A 23 -13.65 6.10 6.67
N ASP A 24 -12.98 4.96 6.48
CA ASP A 24 -12.22 4.27 7.51
C ASP A 24 -10.81 4.89 7.70
N ASP A 25 -10.30 4.86 8.92
CA ASP A 25 -8.91 5.23 9.23
C ASP A 25 -7.98 4.00 9.13
N ILE A 26 -7.01 4.06 8.23
CA ILE A 26 -6.02 2.98 8.05
C ILE A 26 -5.13 2.75 9.27
N VAL A 27 -4.86 3.78 10.08
CA VAL A 27 -4.06 3.64 11.30
C VAL A 27 -4.83 2.83 12.33
N ASP A 28 -6.13 3.08 12.47
CA ASP A 28 -7.00 2.30 13.35
C ASP A 28 -7.16 0.86 12.84
N ALA A 29 -7.21 0.65 11.52
CA ALA A 29 -7.19 -0.69 10.94
C ALA A 29 -5.88 -1.44 11.27
N ILE A 30 -4.71 -0.80 11.12
CA ILE A 30 -3.41 -1.37 11.50
C ILE A 30 -3.40 -1.71 13.00
N LYS A 31 -3.83 -0.78 13.86
CA LYS A 31 -3.90 -0.99 15.31
C LYS A 31 -4.82 -2.15 15.65
N SER A 32 -5.98 -2.25 15.01
CA SER A 32 -6.92 -3.34 15.23
C SER A 32 -6.34 -4.70 14.83
N MET A 33 -5.62 -4.78 13.71
CA MET A 33 -4.98 -6.02 13.26
C MET A 33 -3.85 -6.46 14.17
N THR A 34 -3.06 -5.50 14.66
CA THR A 34 -1.92 -5.77 15.55
C THR A 34 -2.35 -6.03 17.00
N ASN A 35 -3.48 -5.49 17.43
CA ASN A 35 -4.08 -5.69 18.76
C ASN A 35 -5.15 -6.80 18.79
N ASP A 36 -5.32 -7.60 17.74
CA ASP A 36 -6.30 -8.69 17.82
C ASP A 36 -5.86 -9.71 18.87
N THR A 37 -6.54 -9.70 20.01
CA THR A 37 -6.20 -10.61 21.13
C THR A 37 -6.32 -12.09 20.74
N ARG A 38 -7.05 -12.43 19.66
CA ARG A 38 -7.09 -13.81 19.13
C ARG A 38 -5.74 -14.29 18.62
N VAL A 39 -4.84 -13.38 18.26
CA VAL A 39 -3.55 -13.70 17.66
C VAL A 39 -2.38 -13.44 18.63
N ILE A 40 -2.64 -12.84 19.79
CA ILE A 40 -1.64 -12.61 20.85
C ILE A 40 -1.50 -13.88 21.70
N PRO A 41 -0.36 -14.60 21.64
CA PRO A 41 -0.17 -15.79 22.46
C PRO A 41 -0.16 -15.45 23.94
N ASN A 42 -0.77 -16.31 24.76
CA ASN A 42 -0.85 -16.14 26.21
C ASN A 42 -1.46 -14.80 26.65
N ARG A 43 -2.46 -14.30 25.90
CA ARG A 43 -3.19 -13.10 26.30
C ARG A 43 -3.77 -13.24 27.72
N VAL A 44 -3.81 -12.12 28.43
CA VAL A 44 -4.47 -11.98 29.73
C VAL A 44 -5.87 -11.43 29.48
N ALA A 45 -6.89 -12.11 30.02
CA ALA A 45 -8.27 -11.64 29.90
C ALA A 45 -8.44 -10.28 30.60
N GLY A 46 -9.17 -9.35 29.97
CA GLY A 46 -9.36 -7.99 30.50
C GLY A 46 -8.14 -7.08 30.34
N ARG A 47 -7.14 -7.44 29.54
CA ARG A 47 -6.00 -6.58 29.22
C ARG A 47 -6.13 -6.02 27.82
N VAL A 48 -5.97 -4.71 27.68
CA VAL A 48 -5.82 -4.03 26.39
C VAL A 48 -4.34 -4.00 26.04
N TYR A 49 -4.03 -4.38 24.82
CA TYR A 49 -2.68 -4.33 24.26
C TYR A 49 -2.62 -3.16 23.28
N THR A 50 -1.53 -2.41 23.26
CA THR A 50 -1.35 -1.31 22.30
C THR A 50 0.08 -1.35 21.81
N PRO A 51 0.34 -1.48 20.50
CA PRO A 51 1.71 -1.49 20.00
C PRO A 51 2.47 -0.26 20.49
N LYS A 52 3.63 -0.49 21.09
CA LYS A 52 4.43 0.58 21.69
C LYS A 52 5.07 1.42 20.58
N GLU A 53 4.78 2.71 20.58
CA GLU A 53 5.42 3.65 19.66
C GLU A 53 6.80 4.07 20.22
N ALA A 54 7.81 4.12 19.35
CA ALA A 54 9.15 4.62 19.68
C ALA A 54 9.35 6.08 19.23
N GLY A 55 8.48 6.57 18.33
CA GLY A 55 8.78 7.74 17.51
C GLY A 55 9.90 7.44 16.51
N TYR A 56 10.14 8.37 15.60
CA TYR A 56 11.26 8.27 14.67
C TYR A 56 11.70 9.65 14.18
N ASP A 57 12.98 9.74 13.82
CA ASP A 57 13.51 10.82 13.00
C ASP A 57 13.76 10.29 11.59
N PRO A 58 13.35 11.01 10.53
CA PRO A 58 13.67 10.61 9.17
C PRO A 58 15.19 10.71 8.92
N GLY A 59 15.80 9.61 8.51
CA GLY A 59 17.16 9.49 8.01
C GLY A 59 17.27 9.75 6.50
N CYS A 60 16.28 9.29 5.73
CA CYS A 60 16.14 9.60 4.30
C CYS A 60 14.74 10.15 3.99
N SER A 61 14.68 11.27 3.28
CA SER A 61 13.44 11.98 2.93
C SER A 61 13.34 12.35 1.44
N SER A 62 14.24 11.83 0.60
CA SER A 62 14.27 12.14 -0.84
C SER A 62 14.56 10.90 -1.69
N LEU A 63 13.78 10.73 -2.76
CA LEU A 63 13.92 9.65 -3.73
C LEU A 63 14.49 10.14 -5.06
N ASN A 64 15.37 9.33 -5.65
CA ASN A 64 15.66 9.34 -7.08
C ASN A 64 14.71 8.40 -7.79
N VAL A 65 14.27 8.75 -9.00
CA VAL A 65 13.44 7.89 -9.83
C VAL A 65 14.30 7.26 -10.91
N VAL A 66 14.23 5.94 -11.00
CA VAL A 66 14.91 5.15 -12.03
C VAL A 66 13.87 4.31 -12.75
N LEU A 67 13.89 4.35 -14.08
CA LEU A 67 12.95 3.61 -14.90
C LEU A 67 13.54 2.26 -15.31
N ASN A 68 12.73 1.19 -15.21
CA ASN A 68 13.04 -0.14 -15.71
C ASN A 68 11.75 -0.85 -16.17
N PHE A 69 11.69 -1.33 -17.41
CA PHE A 69 10.51 -2.00 -17.96
C PHE A 69 10.65 -3.53 -18.09
N GLY A 70 11.68 -4.13 -17.49
CA GLY A 70 11.97 -5.56 -17.62
C GLY A 70 11.77 -6.34 -16.32
N ILE A 71 11.27 -7.57 -16.47
CA ILE A 71 11.14 -8.56 -15.38
C ILE A 71 12.27 -9.59 -15.48
N GLU A 72 12.67 -9.95 -16.70
CA GLU A 72 13.44 -11.18 -16.95
C GLU A 72 14.96 -10.96 -16.94
N ASP A 73 15.43 -9.72 -17.06
CA ASP A 73 16.85 -9.45 -16.94
C ASP A 73 17.10 -8.05 -16.37
N PHE A 74 17.85 -7.99 -15.26
CA PHE A 74 18.55 -6.79 -14.78
C PHE A 74 19.51 -6.18 -15.83
N LEU A 75 19.55 -6.74 -17.05
CA LEU A 75 20.29 -6.30 -18.23
C LEU A 75 19.60 -5.17 -19.01
N ASN A 76 18.32 -4.87 -18.72
CA ASN A 76 17.68 -3.69 -19.29
C ASN A 76 18.29 -2.40 -18.71
N PRO A 77 18.47 -1.34 -19.52
CA PRO A 77 19.12 -0.13 -19.06
C PRO A 77 18.28 0.54 -17.97
N TYR A 78 18.90 0.76 -16.81
CA TYR A 78 18.37 1.67 -15.79
C TYR A 78 18.46 3.09 -16.33
N ILE A 79 17.32 3.73 -16.54
CA ILE A 79 17.27 5.11 -17.02
C ILE A 79 17.01 6.02 -15.81
N PRO A 80 18.04 6.72 -15.28
CA PRO A 80 17.84 7.67 -14.19
C PRO A 80 17.06 8.88 -14.68
N LEU A 81 15.95 9.19 -14.02
CA LEU A 81 15.10 10.35 -14.33
C LEU A 81 15.40 11.54 -13.41
N SER A 82 15.84 11.26 -12.18
CA SER A 82 16.31 12.26 -11.22
C SER A 82 17.59 11.84 -10.50
N THR A 83 18.25 12.82 -9.88
CA THR A 83 19.48 12.65 -9.09
C THR A 83 19.41 13.50 -7.81
N GLY A 84 20.20 13.13 -6.79
CA GLY A 84 20.33 13.87 -5.53
C GLY A 84 19.44 13.42 -4.36
N GLY A 85 18.58 12.42 -4.57
CA GLY A 85 17.89 11.68 -3.51
C GLY A 85 18.82 10.74 -2.74
N CYS A 86 18.47 10.42 -1.50
CA CYS A 86 19.22 9.49 -0.64
C CYS A 86 18.91 8.01 -0.88
N ALA A 87 17.79 7.71 -1.55
CA ALA A 87 17.47 6.37 -2.04
C ALA A 87 16.97 6.46 -3.48
N SER A 88 16.93 5.33 -4.19
CA SER A 88 16.44 5.27 -5.57
C SER A 88 15.26 4.32 -5.67
N ILE A 89 14.11 4.79 -6.17
CA ILE A 89 12.97 3.96 -6.50
C ILE A 89 13.05 3.52 -7.96
N ILE A 90 12.84 2.23 -8.18
CA ILE A 90 12.71 1.56 -9.46
C ILE A 90 11.30 1.02 -9.53
N LEU A 91 10.47 1.62 -10.38
CA LEU A 91 9.16 1.06 -10.69
C LEU A 91 9.34 -0.10 -11.66
N ILE A 92 8.91 -1.29 -11.26
CA ILE A 92 8.83 -2.47 -12.11
C ILE A 92 7.36 -2.70 -12.42
N GLN A 93 7.01 -2.61 -13.70
CA GLN A 93 5.72 -3.08 -14.17
C GLN A 93 5.97 -4.28 -15.04
N SER A 94 5.62 -5.44 -14.53
CA SER A 94 5.55 -6.64 -15.33
C SER A 94 4.42 -6.47 -16.33
N ILE A 95 4.83 -6.46 -17.59
CA ILE A 95 4.00 -6.23 -18.76
C ILE A 95 4.26 -7.39 -19.73
N ARG A 96 3.18 -8.02 -20.22
CA ARG A 96 3.26 -9.06 -21.26
C ARG A 96 3.45 -8.45 -22.66
N PHE A 97 4.28 -7.41 -22.76
CA PHE A 97 4.69 -6.78 -24.00
C PHE A 97 6.13 -6.29 -23.88
N ASN A 98 6.82 -6.21 -25.01
CA ASN A 98 8.19 -5.74 -25.11
C ASN A 98 8.20 -4.28 -25.53
N PRO A 99 8.57 -3.34 -24.64
CA PRO A 99 8.71 -1.93 -25.02
C PRO A 99 9.87 -1.76 -26.00
N ILE A 100 9.65 -0.92 -27.02
CA ILE A 100 10.65 -0.61 -28.05
C ILE A 100 11.49 0.57 -27.57
N TYR A 101 12.55 0.28 -26.79
CA TYR A 101 13.38 1.30 -26.15
C TYR A 101 14.00 2.33 -27.10
N SER A 102 14.31 1.95 -28.35
CA SER A 102 14.88 2.87 -29.35
C SER A 102 13.96 4.05 -29.69
N ASP A 103 12.65 3.84 -29.51
CA ASP A 103 11.60 4.78 -29.92
C ASP A 103 10.95 5.44 -28.69
N MET A 104 11.48 5.17 -27.50
CA MET A 104 11.02 5.73 -26.24
C MET A 104 11.29 7.24 -26.21
N LYS A 105 10.24 7.99 -25.83
CA LYS A 105 10.29 9.42 -25.61
C LYS A 105 10.10 9.70 -24.14
N ILE A 106 11.08 10.36 -23.54
CA ILE A 106 11.03 10.84 -22.16
C ILE A 106 11.03 12.36 -22.21
N THR A 107 10.00 12.97 -21.65
CA THR A 107 9.84 14.43 -21.57
C THR A 107 9.82 14.85 -20.11
N ASN A 108 10.76 15.69 -19.71
CA ASN A 108 10.73 16.32 -18.39
C ASN A 108 9.70 17.45 -18.43
N VAL A 109 8.57 17.26 -17.76
CA VAL A 109 7.50 18.28 -17.67
C VAL A 109 7.92 19.37 -16.68
N THR A 110 8.44 18.93 -15.53
CA THR A 110 9.09 19.78 -14.52
C THR A 110 10.33 19.05 -13.97
N LYS A 111 11.04 19.65 -13.02
CA LYS A 111 12.20 19.00 -12.36
C LYS A 111 11.83 17.64 -11.76
N ASP A 112 10.64 17.52 -11.18
CA ASP A 112 10.21 16.35 -10.43
C ASP A 112 9.02 15.63 -11.09
N ARG A 113 8.84 15.82 -12.42
CA ARG A 113 7.73 15.24 -13.18
C ARG A 113 8.15 14.85 -14.60
N TRP A 114 7.80 13.63 -15.00
CA TRP A 114 8.19 13.04 -16.27
C TRP A 114 6.97 12.46 -16.99
N SER A 115 6.96 12.64 -18.31
CA SER A 115 6.04 11.98 -19.24
C SER A 115 6.84 11.05 -20.13
N ILE A 116 6.44 9.79 -20.20
CA ILE A 116 7.12 8.73 -20.94
C ILE A 116 6.12 8.13 -21.93
N THR A 117 6.55 7.95 -23.16
CA THR A 117 5.79 7.22 -24.18
C THR A 117 6.73 6.29 -24.92
N THR A 118 6.35 5.03 -25.07
CA THR A 118 7.10 4.07 -25.88
C THR A 118 6.13 3.20 -26.67
N PRO A 119 6.37 2.96 -27.97
CA PRO A 119 5.74 1.85 -28.67
C PRO A 119 6.07 0.53 -27.97
N HIS A 120 5.22 -0.46 -28.13
CA HIS A 120 5.48 -1.83 -27.66
C HIS A 120 5.09 -2.87 -28.71
N SER A 121 5.59 -4.08 -28.52
CA SER A 121 5.30 -5.24 -29.37
C SER A 121 4.97 -6.47 -28.54
N GLY A 122 4.28 -7.44 -29.14
CA GLY A 122 4.16 -8.78 -28.55
C GLY A 122 3.08 -8.93 -27.48
N ILE A 123 1.88 -8.38 -27.70
CA ILE A 123 0.70 -8.79 -26.92
C ILE A 123 0.50 -10.29 -27.16
N TYR A 124 0.83 -11.11 -26.17
CA TYR A 124 0.67 -12.56 -26.26
C TYR A 124 -0.82 -12.92 -26.38
N ASN A 125 -1.15 -13.73 -27.39
CA ASN A 125 -2.48 -14.33 -27.60
C ASN A 125 -3.66 -13.35 -27.80
N ASN A 126 -3.42 -12.07 -28.11
CA ASN A 126 -4.47 -11.03 -28.16
C ASN A 126 -5.26 -10.88 -26.85
N GLU A 127 -4.70 -11.32 -25.72
CA GLU A 127 -5.30 -11.17 -24.40
C GLU A 127 -4.84 -9.87 -23.75
N LEU A 128 -5.76 -9.18 -23.08
CA LEU A 128 -5.45 -8.04 -22.22
C LEU A 128 -5.05 -8.58 -20.85
N TYR A 129 -3.93 -8.09 -20.31
CA TYR A 129 -3.43 -8.48 -18.99
C TYR A 129 -3.38 -7.31 -18.03
N GLU A 130 -3.68 -7.55 -16.77
CA GLU A 130 -3.40 -6.57 -15.72
C GLU A 130 -1.91 -6.27 -15.60
N PHE A 131 -1.59 -5.09 -15.08
CA PHE A 131 -0.23 -4.80 -14.62
C PHE A 131 0.09 -5.66 -13.39
N ASP A 132 1.28 -6.26 -13.35
CA ASP A 132 1.89 -6.72 -12.10
C ASP A 132 2.96 -5.71 -11.68
N SER A 133 2.56 -4.84 -10.76
CA SER A 133 3.37 -3.71 -10.32
C SER A 133 4.17 -4.07 -9.08
N SER A 134 5.47 -3.76 -9.08
CA SER A 134 6.36 -3.83 -7.92
C SER A 134 7.22 -2.57 -7.86
N SER A 135 7.57 -2.12 -6.67
CA SER A 135 8.52 -1.03 -6.48
C SER A 135 9.74 -1.56 -5.75
N ILE A 136 10.91 -1.40 -6.36
CA ILE A 136 12.20 -1.70 -5.73
C ILE A 136 12.84 -0.40 -5.27
N VAL A 137 13.27 -0.33 -4.02
CA VAL A 137 14.07 0.77 -3.49
C VAL A 137 15.50 0.31 -3.28
N ALA A 138 16.46 1.05 -3.82
CA ALA A 138 17.87 0.90 -3.49
C ALA A 138 18.27 1.93 -2.41
N TYR A 139 18.77 1.45 -1.27
CA TYR A 139 19.28 2.27 -0.18
C TYR A 139 20.43 1.56 0.55
N SER A 140 21.55 2.27 0.78
CA SER A 140 22.74 1.77 1.48
C SER A 140 23.22 0.38 1.00
N ASP A 141 23.36 0.23 -0.32
CA ASP A 141 23.75 -1.01 -1.03
C ASP A 141 22.79 -2.21 -0.87
N GLN A 142 21.61 -1.98 -0.31
CA GLN A 142 20.54 -2.96 -0.20
C GLN A 142 19.38 -2.58 -1.13
N LEU A 143 18.64 -3.61 -1.55
CA LEU A 143 17.41 -3.44 -2.30
C LEU A 143 16.24 -3.74 -1.38
N PHE A 144 15.06 -3.19 -1.64
CA PHE A 144 13.86 -3.53 -0.89
C PHE A 144 12.71 -3.55 -1.88
N SER A 145 11.90 -4.59 -1.89
CA SER A 145 10.83 -4.72 -2.88
C SER A 145 9.48 -4.86 -2.21
N VAL A 146 8.57 -3.92 -2.50
CA VAL A 146 7.16 -4.04 -2.17
C VAL A 146 6.39 -4.36 -3.43
N LYS A 147 5.64 -5.46 -3.39
CA LYS A 147 4.74 -5.86 -4.47
C LYS A 147 3.42 -5.10 -4.34
N GLY A 148 2.82 -4.72 -5.45
CA GLY A 148 1.40 -4.35 -5.52
C GLY A 148 0.48 -5.55 -5.32
N ALA A 149 -0.79 -5.42 -5.69
CA ALA A 149 -1.69 -6.58 -5.72
C ALA A 149 -1.15 -7.65 -6.68
N ASP A 150 -1.47 -8.92 -6.47
CA ASP A 150 -1.13 -9.95 -7.48
C ASP A 150 -1.77 -9.59 -8.84
N GLY A 151 -1.08 -9.77 -9.95
CA GLY A 151 -1.56 -9.32 -11.27
C GLY A 151 -1.18 -10.26 -12.41
N TYR A 152 -1.89 -11.37 -12.58
CA TYR A 152 -1.82 -12.15 -13.83
C TYR A 152 -3.19 -12.68 -14.19
N SER A 153 -4.18 -11.79 -14.26
CA SER A 153 -5.53 -12.12 -14.69
C SER A 153 -5.79 -11.47 -16.04
N SER A 154 -6.53 -12.18 -16.89
CA SER A 154 -7.03 -11.62 -18.14
C SER A 154 -8.07 -10.56 -17.82
N VAL A 155 -7.99 -9.44 -18.54
CA VAL A 155 -8.90 -8.31 -18.37
C VAL A 155 -10.00 -8.42 -19.42
N GLU A 156 -11.25 -8.36 -18.97
CA GLU A 156 -12.38 -8.25 -19.90
C GLU A 156 -12.38 -6.87 -20.56
N SER A 157 -12.25 -6.84 -21.88
CA SER A 157 -12.13 -5.59 -22.63
C SER A 157 -13.33 -4.64 -22.50
N SER A 158 -14.53 -5.13 -22.11
CA SER A 158 -15.82 -4.43 -22.11
C SER A 158 -16.12 -3.50 -20.95
N THR A 159 -15.31 -3.52 -19.88
CA THR A 159 -15.62 -2.76 -18.68
C THR A 159 -14.77 -1.50 -18.59
N ASN A 160 -15.42 -0.34 -18.41
CA ASN A 160 -14.76 0.86 -17.92
C ASN A 160 -14.70 0.80 -16.39
N GLY A 161 -13.61 1.25 -15.81
CA GLY A 161 -13.48 1.39 -14.36
C GLY A 161 -12.56 0.35 -13.73
N ILE A 162 -12.75 0.09 -12.45
CA ILE A 162 -11.86 -0.73 -11.62
C ILE A 162 -11.84 -2.18 -12.14
N ILE A 163 -10.63 -2.71 -12.38
CA ILE A 163 -10.44 -4.11 -12.79
C ILE A 163 -10.39 -5.03 -11.55
N ARG A 164 -9.74 -4.54 -10.50
CA ARG A 164 -9.49 -5.26 -9.25
C ARG A 164 -9.53 -4.30 -8.08
N GLU A 165 -9.94 -4.79 -6.91
CA GLU A 165 -9.97 -3.99 -5.68
C GLU A 165 -8.62 -3.27 -5.50
N PRO A 166 -8.63 -1.93 -5.36
CA PRO A 166 -7.42 -1.20 -5.04
C PRO A 166 -6.82 -1.74 -3.75
N SER A 167 -5.50 -1.71 -3.61
CA SER A 167 -4.89 -2.16 -2.35
C SER A 167 -3.63 -1.38 -1.98
N THR A 168 -3.43 -1.18 -0.67
CA THR A 168 -2.16 -0.74 -0.09
C THR A 168 -1.42 -1.93 0.48
N ARG A 169 -0.16 -2.09 0.08
CA ARG A 169 0.78 -3.07 0.65
C ARG A 169 1.87 -2.31 1.40
N ILE A 170 2.25 -2.81 2.58
CA ILE A 170 3.28 -2.19 3.41
C ILE A 170 4.39 -3.19 3.63
N LEU A 171 5.64 -2.76 3.47
CA LEU A 171 6.83 -3.47 3.88
C LEU A 171 7.59 -2.68 4.93
N LYS A 172 8.17 -3.40 5.88
CA LYS A 172 9.10 -2.86 6.85
C LYS A 172 10.34 -3.75 6.89
N HIS A 173 11.50 -3.13 7.00
CA HIS A 173 12.77 -3.82 7.12
C HIS A 173 13.70 -3.10 8.09
N GLU A 174 14.39 -3.85 8.94
CA GLU A 174 15.43 -3.33 9.83
C GLU A 174 16.82 -3.65 9.28
N LEU A 175 17.65 -2.62 9.17
CA LEU A 175 19.04 -2.76 8.72
C LEU A 175 19.95 -3.11 9.88
N THR A 176 21.10 -3.72 9.57
CA THR A 176 22.17 -3.98 10.54
C THR A 176 22.72 -2.69 11.18
N THR A 177 22.55 -1.55 10.50
CA THR A 177 22.83 -0.19 11.00
C THR A 177 21.80 0.32 12.01
N GLN A 178 20.76 -0.46 12.33
CA GLN A 178 19.62 -0.12 13.19
C GLN A 178 18.65 0.91 12.60
N GLU A 179 18.82 1.29 11.33
CA GLU A 179 17.83 2.05 10.57
C GLU A 179 16.62 1.17 10.25
N VAL A 180 15.45 1.78 10.15
CA VAL A 180 14.22 1.10 9.74
C VAL A 180 13.77 1.69 8.41
N VAL A 181 13.61 0.85 7.40
CA VAL A 181 13.06 1.19 6.10
C VAL A 181 11.59 0.76 6.09
N VAL A 182 10.68 1.72 5.94
CA VAL A 182 9.25 1.47 5.78
C VAL A 182 8.83 1.95 4.41
N MET A 183 8.10 1.11 3.69
CA MET A 183 7.56 1.42 2.38
C MET A 183 6.10 1.04 2.35
N ALA A 184 5.25 1.90 1.78
CA ALA A 184 3.90 1.52 1.41
C ALA A 184 3.63 1.86 -0.05
N MET A 185 2.87 1.00 -0.71
CA MET A 185 2.50 1.14 -2.11
C MET A 185 1.01 0.88 -2.24
N THR A 186 0.27 1.86 -2.74
CA THR A 186 -1.10 1.69 -3.21
C THR A 186 -1.13 1.49 -4.71
N ASP A 187 -1.84 0.47 -5.17
CA ASP A 187 -2.05 0.15 -6.58
C ASP A 187 -3.56 0.14 -6.88
N VAL A 188 -3.96 0.95 -7.87
CA VAL A 188 -5.34 1.04 -8.36
C VAL A 188 -5.32 0.74 -9.86
N ARG A 189 -5.96 -0.36 -10.26
CA ARG A 189 -6.00 -0.81 -11.66
C ARG A 189 -7.36 -0.57 -12.28
N PHE A 190 -7.37 0.03 -13.46
CA PHE A 190 -8.59 0.37 -14.16
C PHE A 190 -8.43 0.28 -15.67
N THR A 191 -9.54 0.11 -16.38
CA THR A 191 -9.61 0.07 -17.84
C THR A 191 -10.43 1.21 -18.40
N ALA A 192 -10.09 1.60 -19.62
CA ALA A 192 -10.95 2.39 -20.51
C ALA A 192 -11.15 1.62 -21.83
N SER A 193 -12.40 1.39 -22.19
CA SER A 193 -12.84 0.62 -23.36
C SER A 193 -12.43 1.27 -24.69
N SER A 194 -12.11 2.56 -24.66
CA SER A 194 -11.43 3.22 -25.77
C SER A 194 -10.48 4.32 -25.26
N VAL A 195 -9.57 4.74 -26.14
CA VAL A 195 -8.72 5.93 -25.90
C VAL A 195 -9.54 7.18 -25.54
N GLY A 196 -10.72 7.37 -26.14
CA GLY A 196 -11.58 8.52 -25.86
C GLY A 196 -12.28 8.45 -24.49
N GLU A 197 -12.37 7.26 -23.90
CA GLU A 197 -13.07 7.04 -22.62
C GLU A 197 -12.14 7.18 -21.40
N PHE A 198 -10.84 7.44 -21.59
CA PHE A 198 -9.88 7.53 -20.48
C PHE A 198 -10.31 8.53 -19.39
N SER A 199 -10.76 9.72 -19.77
CA SER A 199 -11.22 10.76 -18.81
C SER A 199 -12.46 10.31 -18.03
N ASN A 200 -13.40 9.65 -18.70
CA ASN A 200 -14.63 9.15 -18.07
C ASN A 200 -14.34 7.97 -17.14
N ALA A 201 -13.51 7.02 -17.58
CA ALA A 201 -13.10 5.87 -16.79
C ALA A 201 -12.33 6.29 -15.53
N SER A 202 -11.35 7.18 -15.67
CA SER A 202 -10.60 7.70 -14.52
C SER A 202 -11.49 8.45 -13.53
N LYS A 203 -12.44 9.29 -14.01
CA LYS A 203 -13.42 9.96 -13.14
C LYS A 203 -14.39 9.00 -12.46
N ALA A 204 -14.77 7.91 -13.11
CA ALA A 204 -15.61 6.88 -12.49
C ALA A 204 -14.89 6.15 -11.34
N VAL A 205 -13.56 6.02 -11.42
CA VAL A 205 -12.73 5.38 -10.39
C VAL A 205 -12.40 6.35 -9.25
N PHE A 206 -11.99 7.57 -9.60
CA PHE A 206 -11.35 8.50 -8.67
C PHE A 206 -12.17 9.76 -8.35
N GLY A 207 -13.24 10.02 -9.10
CA GLY A 207 -13.94 11.30 -9.04
C GLY A 207 -13.10 12.41 -9.70
N PRO A 208 -12.94 13.58 -9.07
CA PRO A 208 -12.02 14.61 -9.55
C PRO A 208 -10.59 14.08 -9.66
N THR A 209 -9.93 14.32 -10.79
CA THR A 209 -8.56 13.89 -11.06
C THR A 209 -7.57 15.06 -11.06
N ASP A 210 -6.30 14.77 -10.78
CA ASP A 210 -5.24 15.78 -10.71
C ASP A 210 -4.51 16.01 -12.05
N ASP A 211 -3.51 16.87 -12.02
CA ASP A 211 -2.72 17.23 -13.21
C ASP A 211 -2.01 16.03 -13.85
N LEU A 212 -1.72 14.97 -13.09
CA LEU A 212 -1.06 13.75 -13.59
C LEU A 212 -1.97 13.04 -14.60
N PHE A 213 -3.26 12.92 -14.28
CA PHE A 213 -4.26 12.34 -15.17
C PHE A 213 -4.52 13.20 -16.40
N GLN A 214 -4.52 14.53 -16.25
CA GLN A 214 -4.69 15.44 -17.38
C GLN A 214 -3.51 15.32 -18.37
N ALA A 215 -2.27 15.21 -17.89
CA ALA A 215 -1.14 14.98 -18.79
C ALA A 215 -1.19 13.60 -19.45
N MET A 216 -1.63 12.56 -18.73
CA MET A 216 -1.81 11.23 -19.32
C MET A 216 -2.81 11.30 -20.48
N GLU A 217 -3.95 11.96 -20.29
CA GLU A 217 -4.94 12.17 -21.35
C GLU A 217 -4.34 12.89 -22.56
N LEU A 218 -3.54 13.92 -22.35
CA LEU A 218 -2.83 14.64 -23.43
C LEU A 218 -1.81 13.75 -24.14
N SER A 219 -1.03 12.97 -23.40
CA SER A 219 -0.01 12.04 -23.92
C SER A 219 -0.64 10.95 -24.79
N ILE A 220 -1.75 10.37 -24.33
CA ILE A 220 -2.53 9.40 -25.09
C ILE A 220 -3.11 10.04 -26.36
N ASN A 221 -3.72 11.22 -26.24
CA ASN A 221 -4.36 11.89 -27.38
C ASN A 221 -3.36 12.32 -28.46
N LYS A 222 -2.17 12.80 -28.06
CA LYS A 222 -1.09 13.19 -28.96
C LYS A 222 -0.52 12.02 -29.75
N ASN A 223 -0.51 10.82 -29.17
CA ASN A 223 0.09 9.63 -29.75
C ASN A 223 -0.95 8.59 -30.21
N ARG A 224 -2.18 9.01 -30.53
CA ARG A 224 -3.24 8.14 -31.06
C ARG A 224 -2.83 7.33 -32.28
N SER A 225 -1.83 7.75 -33.04
CA SER A 225 -1.31 7.02 -34.20
C SER A 225 -0.36 5.87 -33.85
N MET A 226 0.17 5.82 -32.61
CA MET A 226 1.06 4.74 -32.14
C MET A 226 0.29 3.47 -31.71
N THR A 227 -1.02 3.42 -31.93
CA THR A 227 -1.89 2.36 -31.41
C THR A 227 -2.02 1.13 -32.33
N TYR A 228 -1.43 1.15 -33.54
CA TYR A 228 -1.60 0.06 -34.51
C TYR A 228 -0.91 -1.24 -34.07
N GLU A 229 0.17 -1.15 -33.28
CA GLU A 229 0.79 -2.29 -32.59
C GLU A 229 0.72 -2.15 -31.05
N GLY A 230 0.46 -0.93 -30.55
CA GLY A 230 0.27 -0.63 -29.13
C GLY A 230 1.33 0.35 -28.60
N ALA A 231 0.96 1.13 -27.60
CA ALA A 231 1.83 2.10 -26.94
C ALA A 231 1.68 2.00 -25.42
N TYR A 232 2.77 2.25 -24.72
CA TYR A 232 2.83 2.41 -23.28
C TYR A 232 3.06 3.88 -22.95
N PHE A 233 2.37 4.35 -21.93
CA PHE A 233 2.38 5.71 -21.42
C PHE A 233 2.66 5.65 -19.92
N ALA A 234 3.52 6.53 -19.43
CA ALA A 234 3.69 6.75 -18.00
C ALA A 234 3.82 8.24 -17.69
N GLU A 235 3.07 8.69 -16.70
CA GLU A 235 3.19 10.01 -16.10
C GLU A 235 3.67 9.80 -14.66
N LEU A 236 4.86 10.30 -14.36
CA LEU A 236 5.55 10.08 -13.09
C LEU A 236 5.74 11.42 -12.37
N SER A 237 5.63 11.41 -11.05
CA SER A 237 6.01 12.55 -10.20
C SER A 237 6.66 12.07 -8.91
N VAL A 238 7.60 12.87 -8.40
CA VAL A 238 8.24 12.62 -7.10
C VAL A 238 8.22 13.90 -6.27
N ASN A 239 8.01 13.78 -4.96
CA ASN A 239 8.13 14.91 -4.04
C ASN A 239 8.66 14.39 -2.70
N GLY A 240 9.93 14.69 -2.39
CA GLY A 240 10.59 14.10 -1.24
C GLY A 240 10.61 12.57 -1.36
N SER A 241 9.94 11.88 -0.44
CA SER A 241 9.82 10.43 -0.42
C SER A 241 8.47 9.89 -0.93
N ASP A 242 7.62 10.77 -1.47
CA ASP A 242 6.38 10.43 -2.16
C ASP A 242 6.64 10.26 -3.66
N PHE A 243 6.15 9.17 -4.24
CA PHE A 243 6.22 8.89 -5.66
C PHE A 243 4.82 8.53 -6.18
N ASN A 244 4.41 9.18 -7.27
CA ASN A 244 3.18 8.81 -7.99
C ASN A 244 3.52 8.39 -9.40
N ALA A 245 2.96 7.27 -9.84
CA ALA A 245 3.02 6.81 -11.22
C ALA A 245 1.62 6.53 -11.72
N LEU A 246 1.23 7.15 -12.82
CA LEU A 246 0.07 6.74 -13.61
C LEU A 246 0.60 6.13 -14.89
N THR A 247 0.32 4.86 -15.11
CA THR A 247 0.79 4.15 -16.29
C THR A 247 -0.38 3.55 -17.03
N CYS A 248 -0.30 3.52 -18.35
CA CYS A 248 -1.31 2.94 -19.21
C CYS A 248 -0.62 2.25 -20.39
N TYR A 249 -1.16 1.13 -20.84
CA TYR A 249 -0.82 0.60 -22.15
C TYR A 249 -2.07 0.45 -23.00
N SER A 250 -1.91 0.66 -24.30
CA SER A 250 -2.96 0.46 -25.29
C SER A 250 -2.80 -0.90 -25.97
N ALA A 251 -3.90 -1.60 -26.16
CA ALA A 251 -3.93 -2.87 -26.86
C ALA A 251 -5.21 -2.99 -27.70
N ILE A 252 -5.16 -3.74 -28.80
CA ILE A 252 -6.30 -3.96 -29.67
C ILE A 252 -7.12 -5.14 -29.10
N SER A 253 -8.39 -4.88 -28.76
CA SER A 253 -9.33 -5.94 -28.38
C SER A 253 -10.07 -6.46 -29.61
N VAL A 254 -9.78 -7.71 -29.99
CA VAL A 254 -10.49 -8.41 -31.06
C VAL A 254 -11.95 -8.67 -30.68
N LEU A 255 -12.23 -8.87 -29.39
CA LEU A 255 -13.57 -9.10 -28.86
C LEU A 255 -14.50 -7.89 -29.00
N GLN A 256 -13.94 -6.70 -29.22
CA GLN A 256 -14.70 -5.45 -29.43
C GLN A 256 -14.62 -4.92 -30.85
N GLY A 257 -14.41 -5.80 -31.84
CA GLY A 257 -14.34 -5.35 -33.23
C GLY A 257 -13.10 -4.51 -33.53
N ASN A 258 -11.97 -4.87 -32.91
CA ASN A 258 -10.66 -4.24 -33.09
C ASN A 258 -10.58 -2.80 -32.57
N THR A 259 -11.21 -2.51 -31.45
CA THR A 259 -11.04 -1.23 -30.74
C THR A 259 -9.77 -1.24 -29.89
N THR A 260 -9.13 -0.07 -29.76
CA THR A 260 -7.99 0.11 -28.86
C THR A 260 -8.48 0.37 -27.44
N VAL A 261 -8.25 -0.60 -26.55
CA VAL A 261 -8.53 -0.52 -25.11
C VAL A 261 -7.29 -0.01 -24.38
N LEU A 262 -7.50 0.72 -23.29
CA LEU A 262 -6.44 1.12 -22.37
C LEU A 262 -6.56 0.33 -21.07
N VAL A 263 -5.45 -0.26 -20.64
CA VAL A 263 -5.28 -0.82 -19.30
C VAL A 263 -4.35 0.10 -18.54
N CYS A 264 -4.77 0.56 -17.37
CA CYS A 264 -4.08 1.58 -16.59
C CYS A 264 -3.87 1.13 -15.14
N SER A 265 -2.80 1.63 -14.52
CA SER A 265 -2.50 1.48 -13.09
C SER A 265 -2.06 2.83 -12.54
N PHE A 266 -2.71 3.28 -11.46
CA PHE A 266 -2.23 4.36 -10.62
C PHE A 266 -1.53 3.75 -9.41
N ILE A 267 -0.28 4.17 -9.19
CA ILE A 267 0.55 3.76 -8.07
C ILE A 267 0.90 5.00 -7.27
N HIS A 268 0.63 4.96 -5.98
CA HIS A 268 1.18 5.91 -5.02
C HIS A 268 2.07 5.15 -4.04
N PHE A 269 3.32 5.60 -3.93
CA PHE A 269 4.34 4.99 -3.10
C PHE A 269 4.87 6.03 -2.11
N GLN A 270 5.06 5.61 -0.86
CA GLN A 270 5.78 6.40 0.14
C GLN A 270 6.84 5.54 0.81
N MET A 271 8.01 6.14 1.03
CA MET A 271 9.09 5.54 1.82
C MET A 271 9.48 6.45 2.99
N ILE A 272 9.82 5.82 4.12
CA ILE A 272 10.50 6.46 5.24
C ILE A 272 11.68 5.57 5.63
N VAL A 273 12.88 6.12 5.61
CA VAL A 273 14.02 5.52 6.32
C VAL A 273 14.23 6.30 7.59
N THR A 274 14.27 5.63 8.74
CA THR A 274 14.54 6.27 10.03
C THR A 274 16.04 6.37 10.27
N LYS A 275 16.45 7.31 11.12
CA LYS A 275 17.78 7.24 11.75
C LYS A 275 17.89 5.97 12.62
N PRO A 276 19.11 5.51 12.93
CA PRO A 276 19.33 4.42 13.86
C PRO A 276 18.64 4.65 15.20
N LEU A 277 17.88 3.65 15.66
CA LEU A 277 17.29 3.62 17.00
C LEU A 277 17.74 2.34 17.72
N PRO A 278 18.08 2.39 19.01
CA PRO A 278 18.47 1.19 19.74
C PRO A 278 17.28 0.24 19.91
N MET A 279 17.53 -1.06 19.73
CA MET A 279 16.52 -2.09 19.93
C MET A 279 16.20 -2.22 21.42
N ASP A 280 14.92 -2.37 21.74
CA ASP A 280 14.50 -2.65 23.11
C ASP A 280 15.18 -3.96 23.60
N PRO A 281 15.79 -3.98 24.80
CA PRO A 281 16.48 -5.16 25.32
C PRO A 281 15.65 -6.44 25.31
N VAL A 282 14.34 -6.32 25.49
CA VAL A 282 13.41 -7.45 25.47
C VAL A 282 13.37 -8.12 24.09
N LEU A 283 13.42 -7.32 23.02
CA LEU A 283 13.48 -7.85 21.65
C LEU A 283 14.85 -8.44 21.34
N MET A 284 15.93 -7.80 21.81
CA MET A 284 17.28 -8.36 21.65
C MET A 284 17.40 -9.74 22.31
N GLU A 285 16.86 -9.90 23.51
CA GLU A 285 16.82 -11.16 24.23
C GLU A 285 15.98 -12.21 23.47
N ALA A 286 14.79 -11.85 23.01
CA ALA A 286 13.92 -12.75 22.25
C ALA A 286 14.53 -13.23 20.93
N ARG A 287 15.39 -12.40 20.31
CA ARG A 287 16.16 -12.76 19.12
C ARG A 287 17.32 -13.70 19.40
N ASN A 288 17.77 -13.80 20.66
CA ASN A 288 18.87 -14.66 21.08
C ASN A 288 20.12 -14.52 20.18
N GLY A 289 20.48 -13.29 19.83
CA GLY A 289 21.67 -12.99 19.02
C GLY A 289 21.59 -13.36 17.53
N ARG A 290 20.42 -13.73 16.99
CA ARG A 290 20.24 -13.95 15.54
C ARG A 290 20.57 -12.70 14.74
N SER A 291 21.17 -12.87 13.55
CA SER A 291 21.38 -11.78 12.58
C SER A 291 20.07 -11.22 12.06
N MET A 292 20.08 -9.97 11.57
CA MET A 292 18.96 -9.45 10.78
C MET A 292 19.10 -10.06 9.38
N GLU A 293 18.27 -11.05 9.07
CA GLU A 293 18.22 -11.63 7.74
C GLU A 293 17.44 -10.73 6.78
N TYR A 294 17.95 -10.61 5.58
CA TYR A 294 17.40 -9.78 4.51
C TYR A 294 16.86 -10.65 3.38
N TYR A 295 15.66 -10.33 2.89
CA TYR A 295 15.00 -11.04 1.81
C TYR A 295 14.83 -10.11 0.60
N ILE A 296 15.36 -10.52 -0.56
CA ILE A 296 15.41 -9.71 -1.79
C ILE A 296 14.09 -9.74 -2.57
N PHE A 297 13.29 -10.80 -2.38
CA PHE A 297 12.09 -10.99 -3.20
C PHE A 297 10.96 -10.04 -2.79
N PRO A 298 10.07 -9.67 -3.75
CA PRO A 298 8.90 -8.85 -3.45
C PRO A 298 8.11 -9.46 -2.30
N THR A 299 8.00 -8.69 -1.23
CA THR A 299 7.37 -9.15 0.00
C THR A 299 6.51 -8.04 0.60
N MET A 300 5.64 -8.40 1.54
CA MET A 300 4.78 -7.48 2.24
C MET A 300 4.56 -7.96 3.67
N MET A 301 4.50 -7.00 4.57
CA MET A 301 4.15 -7.21 5.97
C MET A 301 2.62 -7.13 6.16
N MET A 302 1.98 -6.12 5.59
CA MET A 302 0.54 -5.85 5.73
C MET A 302 -0.10 -5.55 4.38
N SER A 303 -1.40 -5.83 4.28
CA SER A 303 -2.22 -5.44 3.13
C SER A 303 -3.58 -4.92 3.51
N PHE A 304 -4.05 -3.95 2.74
CA PHE A 304 -5.36 -3.33 2.89
C PHE A 304 -6.03 -3.28 1.53
N ASP A 305 -7.14 -3.96 1.36
CA ASP A 305 -7.94 -3.89 0.14
C ASP A 305 -9.05 -2.85 0.34
N TYR A 306 -9.26 -2.00 -0.65
CA TYR A 306 -10.26 -0.93 -0.58
C TYR A 306 -11.54 -1.36 -1.28
N ILE A 307 -12.65 -1.25 -0.56
CA ILE A 307 -13.96 -1.59 -1.10
C ILE A 307 -14.71 -0.29 -1.41
N PRO A 308 -15.00 0.01 -2.68
CA PRO A 308 -15.81 1.18 -3.03
C PRO A 308 -17.24 1.01 -2.52
N ASP A 309 -17.84 2.11 -2.08
CA ASP A 309 -19.24 2.10 -1.63
C ASP A 309 -20.18 1.84 -2.82
N ASN A 310 -21.28 1.13 -2.55
CA ASN A 310 -22.31 0.87 -3.55
C ASN A 310 -23.61 1.56 -3.13
N ILE A 311 -23.97 2.63 -3.84
CA ILE A 311 -25.20 3.39 -3.60
C ILE A 311 -26.14 3.13 -4.77
N ASN A 312 -27.27 2.46 -4.50
CA ASN A 312 -28.30 2.12 -5.50
C ASN A 312 -27.77 1.32 -6.70
N GLY A 313 -26.80 0.42 -6.50
CA GLY A 313 -26.21 -0.39 -7.57
C GLY A 313 -25.07 0.30 -8.33
N ILE A 314 -24.69 1.52 -7.94
CA ILE A 314 -23.62 2.30 -8.57
C ILE A 314 -22.44 2.38 -7.60
N LEU A 315 -21.29 1.86 -8.05
CA LEU A 315 -20.02 2.01 -7.35
C LEU A 315 -19.62 3.49 -7.29
N GLN A 316 -19.32 3.95 -6.09
CA GLN A 316 -18.85 5.31 -5.86
C GLN A 316 -17.33 5.39 -6.09
N PRO A 317 -16.84 6.51 -6.66
CA PRO A 317 -15.42 6.73 -6.81
C PRO A 317 -14.73 6.85 -5.45
N ILE A 318 -13.49 6.37 -5.35
CA ILE A 318 -12.63 6.61 -4.18
C ILE A 318 -11.64 7.71 -4.54
N PRO A 319 -11.66 8.88 -3.85
CA PRO A 319 -10.80 10.02 -4.19
C PRO A 319 -9.31 9.67 -4.21
N LEU A 320 -8.56 10.22 -5.17
CA LEU A 320 -7.08 10.06 -5.22
C LEU A 320 -6.40 10.47 -3.92
N ASP A 321 -6.85 11.56 -3.31
CA ASP A 321 -6.28 12.08 -2.08
C ASP A 321 -6.49 11.13 -0.89
N PHE A 322 -7.56 10.33 -0.91
CA PHE A 322 -7.76 9.29 0.09
C PHE A 322 -6.64 8.24 0.01
N PHE A 323 -6.36 7.70 -1.19
CA PHE A 323 -5.27 6.74 -1.38
C PHE A 323 -3.90 7.31 -1.00
N LYS A 324 -3.63 8.58 -1.35
CA LYS A 324 -2.38 9.27 -0.97
C LYS A 324 -2.27 9.40 0.56
N HIS A 325 -3.34 9.86 1.19
CA HIS A 325 -3.40 10.04 2.64
C HIS A 325 -3.24 8.72 3.39
N THR A 326 -3.97 7.66 3.02
CA THR A 326 -3.92 6.36 3.70
C THR A 326 -2.55 5.71 3.57
N THR A 327 -1.97 5.71 2.37
CA THR A 327 -0.59 5.20 2.15
C THR A 327 0.40 5.95 3.03
N SER A 328 0.28 7.27 3.11
CA SER A 328 1.20 8.06 3.91
C SER A 328 1.02 7.84 5.42
N ALA A 329 -0.22 7.84 5.89
CA ALA A 329 -0.55 7.63 7.30
C ALA A 329 -0.07 6.24 7.76
N ALA A 330 -0.28 5.21 6.93
CA ALA A 330 0.21 3.87 7.18
C ALA A 330 1.75 3.81 7.27
N THR A 331 2.46 4.43 6.33
CA THR A 331 3.93 4.49 6.33
C THR A 331 4.47 5.17 7.58
N LYS A 332 3.89 6.32 7.96
CA LYS A 332 4.27 7.09 9.15
C LYS A 332 4.01 6.32 10.45
N TYR A 333 2.87 5.66 10.57
CA TYR A 333 2.54 4.88 11.76
C TYR A 333 3.48 3.66 11.91
N ILE A 334 3.74 2.93 10.82
CA ILE A 334 4.67 1.79 10.86
C ILE A 334 6.11 2.25 11.13
N ALA A 335 6.49 3.46 10.72
CA ALA A 335 7.75 4.08 11.13
C ALA A 335 7.74 4.48 12.62
N SER A 336 6.62 4.96 13.17
CA SER A 336 6.52 5.39 14.58
C SER A 336 6.60 4.25 15.58
N VAL A 337 6.17 3.05 15.20
CA VAL A 337 6.43 1.85 16.02
C VAL A 337 7.91 1.42 15.99
N GLY A 338 8.71 1.91 15.04
CA GLY A 338 10.17 1.75 15.03
C GLY A 338 10.60 0.29 15.23
N GLN A 339 11.61 0.01 16.04
CA GLN A 339 12.02 -1.38 16.28
C GLN A 339 11.12 -2.17 17.23
N ASN A 340 10.09 -1.56 17.84
CA ASN A 340 9.16 -2.26 18.74
C ASN A 340 8.25 -3.26 18.00
N GLN A 341 8.27 -3.22 16.68
CA GLN A 341 7.57 -4.16 15.81
C GLN A 341 8.58 -4.69 14.79
N TYR A 342 8.95 -5.97 14.84
CA TYR A 342 10.05 -6.55 14.08
C TYR A 342 9.63 -7.85 13.39
N LEU A 343 10.01 -8.03 12.12
CA LEU A 343 9.76 -9.26 11.36
C LEU A 343 11.06 -10.03 11.11
N ASP A 344 11.19 -11.19 11.75
CA ASP A 344 12.33 -12.09 11.61
C ASP A 344 12.06 -13.10 10.49
N TRP A 345 12.52 -12.76 9.29
CA TRP A 345 12.34 -13.59 8.10
C TRP A 345 12.98 -14.98 8.22
N GLY A 346 14.14 -15.09 8.88
CA GLY A 346 14.89 -16.35 8.96
C GLY A 346 14.20 -17.46 9.76
N VAL A 347 13.34 -17.08 10.71
CA VAL A 347 12.57 -18.01 11.54
C VAL A 347 11.07 -17.86 11.37
N GLY A 348 10.62 -16.96 10.48
CA GLY A 348 9.21 -16.66 10.29
C GLY A 348 8.54 -16.19 11.58
N LEU A 349 9.18 -15.31 12.35
CA LEU A 349 8.60 -14.82 13.61
C LEU A 349 8.32 -13.33 13.52
N PHE A 350 7.16 -12.90 14.02
CA PHE A 350 6.88 -11.49 14.22
C PHE A 350 6.82 -11.13 15.69
N TYR A 351 7.48 -10.03 16.00
CA TYR A 351 7.66 -9.53 17.34
C TYR A 351 6.95 -8.20 17.47
N VAL A 352 6.11 -8.07 18.49
CA VAL A 352 5.48 -6.80 18.84
C VAL A 352 5.65 -6.58 20.33
N LEU A 353 6.17 -5.41 20.67
CA LEU A 353 6.11 -4.88 22.02
C LEU A 353 4.81 -4.10 22.18
N PHE A 354 4.07 -4.48 23.22
CA PHE A 354 2.83 -3.82 23.60
C PHE A 354 3.01 -3.08 24.91
N ASP A 355 2.49 -1.86 24.95
CA ASP A 355 2.03 -1.26 26.18
C ASP A 355 0.72 -1.94 26.59
N THR A 356 0.57 -2.25 27.86
CA THR A 356 -0.59 -3.00 28.36
C THR A 356 -1.30 -2.22 29.45
N THR A 357 -2.61 -2.12 29.35
CA THR A 357 -3.46 -1.57 30.40
C THR A 357 -4.49 -2.62 30.80
N ASP A 358 -4.60 -2.88 32.09
CA ASP A 358 -5.68 -3.73 32.61
C ASP A 358 -6.97 -2.91 32.59
N THR A 359 -8.00 -3.39 31.91
CA THR A 359 -9.33 -2.80 32.04
C THR A 359 -9.74 -3.02 33.49
N GLN A 360 -9.73 -1.94 34.27
CA GLN A 360 -10.49 -1.93 35.49
C GLN A 360 -11.94 -2.19 35.07
N SER A 361 -12.58 -3.21 35.64
CA SER A 361 -14.02 -3.39 35.52
C SER A 361 -14.66 -2.03 35.80
N GLY A 362 -15.21 -1.41 34.75
CA GLY A 362 -15.70 -0.05 34.83
C GLY A 362 -16.68 0.03 35.99
N PHE A 363 -16.31 0.79 37.02
CA PHE A 363 -17.02 0.95 38.30
C PHE A 363 -17.99 -0.21 38.56
N GLU A 364 -17.50 -1.32 39.13
CA GLU A 364 -18.40 -2.11 39.97
C GLU A 364 -19.05 -1.11 40.92
N ILE A 365 -20.33 -0.83 40.70
CA ILE A 365 -21.11 0.02 41.61
C ILE A 365 -20.85 -0.60 42.96
N PRO A 366 -20.21 0.13 43.90
CA PRO A 366 -19.87 -0.46 45.17
C PRO A 366 -21.16 -1.04 45.75
N GLY A 367 -21.18 -2.31 46.17
CA GLY A 367 -22.44 -2.96 46.54
C GLY A 367 -23.24 -2.17 47.59
N TRP A 368 -22.56 -1.36 48.41
CA TRP A 368 -23.21 -0.42 49.34
C TRP A 368 -24.06 0.66 48.64
N LEU A 369 -23.61 1.18 47.49
CA LEU A 369 -24.33 2.17 46.68
C LEU A 369 -25.56 1.53 46.03
N GLU A 370 -25.42 0.30 45.55
CA GLU A 370 -26.53 -0.47 44.97
C GLU A 370 -27.60 -0.79 46.03
N ILE A 371 -27.18 -1.21 47.22
CA ILE A 371 -28.06 -1.41 48.39
C ILE A 371 -28.73 -0.09 48.81
N ALA A 372 -28.00 1.02 48.80
CA ALA A 372 -28.56 2.33 49.16
C ALA A 372 -29.65 2.77 48.17
N VAL A 373 -29.42 2.60 46.86
CA VAL A 373 -30.42 2.92 45.82
C VAL A 373 -31.65 2.03 45.97
N LEU A 374 -31.48 0.73 46.17
CA LEU A 374 -32.60 -0.20 46.43
C LEU A 374 -33.38 0.19 47.70
N GLY A 375 -32.68 0.57 48.76
CA GLY A 375 -33.29 1.04 50.00
C GLY A 375 -34.11 2.31 49.80
N ILE A 376 -33.58 3.30 49.08
CA ILE A 376 -34.29 4.54 48.75
C ILE A 376 -35.53 4.24 47.90
N MET A 377 -35.42 3.38 46.87
CA MET A 377 -36.56 2.99 46.05
C MET A 377 -37.67 2.32 46.87
N ALA A 378 -37.31 1.38 47.76
CA ALA A 378 -38.28 0.72 48.63
C ALA A 378 -38.97 1.71 49.59
N LEU A 379 -38.22 2.66 50.15
CA LEU A 379 -38.73 3.67 51.08
C LEU A 379 -39.67 4.65 50.37
N CYS A 380 -39.32 5.09 49.16
CA CYS A 380 -40.20 5.87 48.28
C CYS A 380 -41.48 5.10 47.92
N LEU A 381 -41.38 3.80 47.61
CA LEU A 381 -42.54 2.97 47.30
C LEU A 381 -43.49 2.82 48.50
N CYS A 382 -42.93 2.58 49.70
CA CYS A 382 -43.70 2.52 50.94
C CYS A 382 -44.39 3.86 51.26
N LEU A 383 -43.69 4.98 51.08
CA LEU A 383 -44.27 6.31 51.25
C LEU A 383 -45.40 6.55 50.25
N TRP A 384 -45.23 6.14 49.00
CA TRP A 384 -46.24 6.30 47.95
C TRP A 384 -47.50 5.45 48.18
N ILE A 385 -47.35 4.25 48.75
CA ILE A 385 -48.49 3.38 49.10
C ILE A 385 -49.23 3.89 50.36
N ALA A 386 -48.53 4.59 51.26
CA ALA A 386 -49.09 5.11 52.51
C ALA A 386 -49.83 6.45 52.35
N THR A 387 -49.60 7.17 51.26
CA THR A 387 -50.33 8.39 50.84
C THR A 387 -51.42 8.06 49.85
#